data_AF-A0A8S4S6U8-F1
#
_entry.id   AF-A0A8S4S6U8-F1
#
_cell.length_a   1.000
_cell.length_b   1.000
_cell.length_c   1.000
_cell.angle_alpha   90.00
_cell.angle_beta   90.00
_cell.angle_gamma   90.00
#
_symmetry.space_group_name_H-M   'P 1'
#
loop_
_entity.id
_entity.type
_entity.pdbx_description
1 polymer ?
#
loop_
_entity_poly.entity_id
_entity_poly.type
_entity_poly.pdbx_seq_one_letter_code
_entity_poly.pdbx_strand_id
1 'polypeptide(L)'
;MPKNITNEVRDIILKVKEFMDEEKRMQVPIIPLSKVYVRVSAATGVSERTVLNIVKEARLVEQGLLDPDTLKRAPKKRVRTKGKIEVSEFDLQVIRRKIHEFYAFKKEVPTINKLLQILRDDI
;
A
#
# COMPACT_ATOMS: atom_id res chain seq x y z
N MET A 1 -26.83 -19.82 -6.90
CA MET A 1 -25.62 -19.81 -7.74
C MET A 1 -24.44 -20.30 -6.91
N PRO A 2 -23.64 -21.27 -7.37
CA PRO A 2 -22.39 -21.58 -6.69
C PRO A 2 -21.51 -20.33 -6.75
N LYS A 3 -21.13 -19.80 -5.58
CA LYS A 3 -20.13 -18.73 -5.53
C LYS A 3 -18.82 -19.30 -6.08
N ASN A 4 -18.21 -18.64 -7.06
CA ASN A 4 -16.89 -19.03 -7.53
C ASN A 4 -15.88 -18.84 -6.40
N ILE A 5 -15.50 -19.93 -5.75
CA ILE A 5 -14.49 -19.92 -4.69
C ILE A 5 -13.12 -20.01 -5.36
N THR A 6 -12.33 -18.94 -5.27
CA THR A 6 -10.96 -18.91 -5.78
C THR A 6 -10.04 -19.79 -4.92
N ASN A 7 -8.90 -20.21 -5.46
CA ASN A 7 -7.94 -21.04 -4.73
C ASN A 7 -7.42 -20.35 -3.46
N GLU A 8 -7.23 -19.02 -3.50
CA GLU A 8 -6.84 -18.22 -2.33
C GLU A 8 -7.88 -18.30 -1.22
N VAL A 9 -9.18 -18.22 -1.56
CA VAL A 9 -10.25 -18.36 -0.58
C VAL A 9 -10.31 -19.77 -0.01
N ARG A 10 -10.03 -20.81 -0.83
CA ARG A 10 -9.93 -22.20 -0.34
C ARG A 10 -8.82 -22.36 0.70
N ASP A 11 -7.65 -21.78 0.46
CA ASP A 11 -6.52 -21.80 1.40
C ASP A 11 -6.87 -21.12 2.73
N ILE A 12 -7.55 -19.96 2.67
CA ILE A 12 -8.03 -19.27 3.87
C ILE A 12 -9.05 -20.13 4.64
N ILE A 13 -10.00 -20.76 3.96
CA ILE A 13 -11.00 -21.63 4.59
C ILE A 13 -10.33 -22.81 5.31
N LEU A 14 -9.32 -23.44 4.69
CA LEU A 14 -8.57 -24.54 5.28
C LEU A 14 -7.84 -24.09 6.56
N LYS A 15 -7.13 -22.97 6.53
CA LYS A 15 -6.42 -22.41 7.70
C LYS A 15 -7.37 -22.09 8.85
N VAL A 16 -8.53 -21.49 8.56
CA VAL A 16 -9.54 -21.18 9.59
C VAL A 16 -10.07 -22.46 10.22
N LYS A 17 -10.33 -23.49 9.41
CA LYS A 17 -10.81 -24.79 9.88
C LYS A 17 -9.77 -25.50 10.75
N GLU A 18 -8.50 -25.48 10.36
CA GLU A 18 -7.38 -26.01 11.15
C GLU A 18 -7.27 -25.30 12.50
N PHE A 19 -7.29 -23.96 12.52
CA PHE A 19 -7.26 -23.17 13.76
C PHE A 19 -8.40 -23.56 14.71
N MET A 20 -9.63 -23.69 14.19
CA MET A 20 -10.79 -24.10 15.00
C MET A 20 -10.71 -25.55 15.48
N ASP A 21 -10.17 -26.46 14.68
CA ASP A 21 -9.95 -27.85 15.08
C ASP A 21 -8.92 -27.97 16.22
N GLU A 22 -7.88 -27.13 16.21
CA GLU A 22 -6.91 -27.05 17.30
C GLU A 22 -7.56 -26.55 18.59
N GLU A 23 -8.39 -25.50 18.53
CA GLU A 23 -9.15 -25.03 19.70
C GLU A 23 -10.11 -26.11 20.21
N LYS A 24 -10.78 -26.83 19.30
CA LYS A 24 -11.65 -27.96 19.65
C LYS A 24 -10.88 -29.10 20.31
N ARG A 25 -9.67 -29.42 19.82
CA ARG A 25 -8.81 -30.47 20.40
C ARG A 25 -8.37 -30.11 21.82
N MET A 26 -8.01 -28.85 22.04
CA MET A 26 -7.56 -28.36 23.34
C MET A 26 -8.70 -28.05 24.32
N GLN A 27 -9.96 -27.97 23.83
CA GLN A 27 -11.14 -27.57 24.61
C GLN A 27 -11.01 -26.20 25.30
N VAL A 28 -10.02 -25.40 24.86
CA VAL A 28 -9.67 -24.11 25.41
C VAL A 28 -9.30 -23.20 24.24
N PRO A 29 -9.72 -21.93 24.24
CA PRO A 29 -9.31 -20.99 23.20
C PRO A 29 -7.80 -20.74 23.26
N ILE A 30 -7.11 -20.94 22.13
CA ILE A 30 -5.65 -20.74 22.02
C ILE A 30 -5.30 -19.27 22.26
N ILE A 31 -6.16 -18.37 21.78
CA ILE A 31 -6.06 -16.93 21.98
C ILE A 31 -7.32 -16.46 22.73
N PRO A 32 -7.20 -15.60 23.75
CA PRO A 32 -8.36 -15.11 24.49
C PRO A 32 -9.45 -14.52 23.59
N LEU A 33 -10.72 -14.81 23.91
CA LEU A 33 -11.88 -14.34 23.13
C LEU A 33 -11.97 -12.80 23.03
N SER A 34 -11.38 -12.09 24.00
CA SER A 34 -11.27 -10.63 24.00
C SER A 34 -10.38 -10.09 22.87
N LYS A 35 -9.39 -10.86 22.40
CA LYS A 35 -8.43 -10.43 21.38
C LYS A 35 -8.88 -10.80 19.96
N VAL A 36 -10.02 -10.26 19.54
CA VAL A 36 -10.69 -10.60 18.27
C VAL A 36 -9.78 -10.43 17.05
N TYR A 37 -9.05 -9.32 16.94
CA TYR A 37 -8.19 -9.05 15.78
C TYR A 37 -7.02 -10.05 15.67
N VAL A 38 -6.42 -10.39 16.80
CA VAL A 38 -5.33 -11.38 16.86
C VAL A 38 -5.85 -12.78 16.51
N ARG A 39 -7.06 -13.12 16.95
CA ARG A 39 -7.73 -14.39 16.58
C ARG A 39 -7.97 -14.48 15.07
N VAL A 40 -8.54 -13.43 14.48
CA VAL A 40 -8.79 -13.38 13.03
C VAL A 40 -7.48 -13.45 12.25
N SER A 41 -6.45 -12.73 12.69
CA SER A 41 -5.11 -12.77 12.10
C SER A 41 -4.54 -14.19 12.11
N ALA A 42 -4.61 -14.88 13.25
CA ALA A 42 -4.11 -16.25 13.39
C ALA A 42 -4.89 -17.24 12.53
N ALA A 43 -6.23 -17.17 12.52
CA ALA A 43 -7.08 -18.09 11.78
C ALA A 43 -6.98 -17.90 10.26
N THR A 44 -6.83 -16.66 9.78
CA THR A 44 -6.79 -16.36 8.34
C THR A 44 -5.38 -16.31 7.77
N GLY A 45 -4.34 -16.23 8.61
CA GLY A 45 -2.94 -16.05 8.19
C GLY A 45 -2.63 -14.66 7.64
N VAL A 46 -3.50 -13.67 7.89
CA VAL A 46 -3.36 -12.28 7.44
C VAL A 46 -2.85 -11.42 8.58
N SER A 47 -2.01 -10.41 8.30
CA SER A 47 -1.49 -9.53 9.36
C SER A 47 -2.61 -8.77 10.10
N GLU A 48 -2.46 -8.58 11.40
CA GLU A 48 -3.41 -7.82 12.22
C GLU A 48 -3.69 -6.42 11.65
N ARG A 49 -2.65 -5.76 11.12
CA ARG A 49 -2.80 -4.44 10.47
C ARG A 49 -3.71 -4.49 9.26
N THR A 50 -3.62 -5.54 8.45
CA THR A 50 -4.50 -5.72 7.29
C THR A 50 -5.93 -5.97 7.74
N VAL A 51 -6.15 -6.80 8.76
CA VAL A 51 -7.49 -7.04 9.33
C VAL A 51 -8.10 -5.73 9.85
N LEU A 52 -7.32 -4.93 10.58
CA LEU A 52 -7.75 -3.60 11.07
C LEU A 52 -8.12 -2.66 9.92
N ASN A 53 -7.34 -2.63 8.85
CA ASN A 53 -7.64 -1.80 7.68
C ASN A 53 -8.95 -2.23 7.00
N ILE A 54 -9.15 -3.54 6.81
CA ILE A 54 -10.39 -4.08 6.22
C ILE A 54 -11.60 -3.68 7.07
N VAL A 55 -11.51 -3.80 8.40
CA VAL A 55 -12.61 -3.43 9.31
C VAL A 55 -12.88 -1.92 9.29
N LYS A 56 -11.83 -1.09 9.20
CA LYS A 56 -11.97 0.36 9.03
C LYS A 56 -12.66 0.72 7.72
N GLU A 57 -12.24 0.10 6.61
CA GLU A 57 -12.88 0.27 5.31
C GLU A 57 -14.35 -0.15 5.35
N ALA A 58 -14.66 -1.27 6.01
CA ALA A 58 -16.04 -1.75 6.14
C ALA A 58 -16.93 -0.75 6.87
N ARG A 59 -16.42 -0.19 7.98
CA ARG A 59 -17.13 0.84 8.74
C ARG A 59 -17.37 2.11 7.93
N LEU A 60 -16.40 2.55 7.12
CA LEU A 60 -16.55 3.73 6.29
C LEU A 60 -17.58 3.52 5.16
N VAL A 61 -17.65 2.32 4.62
CA VAL A 61 -18.70 1.92 3.67
C VAL A 61 -20.08 1.92 4.33
N GLU A 62 -20.21 1.36 5.53
CA GLU A 62 -21.47 1.40 6.30
C GLU A 62 -21.94 2.83 6.61
N GLN A 63 -20.99 3.74 6.85
CA GLN A 63 -21.27 5.15 7.07
C GLN A 63 -21.56 5.95 5.78
N GLY A 64 -21.45 5.32 4.61
CA GLY A 64 -21.67 5.97 3.31
C GLY A 64 -20.54 6.91 2.86
N LEU A 65 -19.37 6.87 3.51
CA LEU A 65 -18.20 7.67 3.13
C LEU A 65 -17.36 7.03 2.03
N LEU A 66 -17.52 5.72 1.79
CA LEU A 66 -16.82 4.98 0.73
C LEU A 66 -17.80 4.15 -0.09
N ASP A 67 -17.46 3.95 -1.37
CA ASP A 67 -18.25 3.10 -2.26
C ASP A 67 -18.20 1.63 -1.79
N PRO A 68 -19.32 0.88 -1.85
CA PRO A 68 -19.37 -0.54 -1.48
C PRO A 68 -18.42 -1.45 -2.27
N ASP A 69 -18.01 -0.99 -3.45
CA ASP A 69 -17.06 -1.71 -4.31
C ASP A 69 -15.61 -1.58 -3.85
N THR A 70 -15.30 -0.65 -2.95
CA THR A 70 -13.93 -0.49 -2.42
C THR A 70 -13.48 -1.71 -1.62
N LEU A 71 -14.34 -2.30 -0.80
CA LEU A 71 -14.09 -3.54 -0.05
C LEU A 71 -13.82 -4.75 -0.94
N LYS A 72 -14.38 -4.77 -2.15
CA LYS A 72 -14.26 -5.89 -3.09
C LYS A 72 -13.05 -5.74 -4.02
N ARG A 73 -12.49 -4.53 -4.13
CA ARG A 73 -11.35 -4.25 -5.01
C ARG A 73 -10.07 -4.61 -4.28
N ALA A 74 -9.42 -5.67 -4.76
CA ALA A 74 -8.03 -5.92 -4.41
C ALA A 74 -7.17 -4.67 -4.73
N PRO A 75 -6.16 -4.35 -3.91
CA PRO A 75 -5.31 -3.20 -4.15
C PRO A 75 -4.73 -3.28 -5.57
N LYS A 76 -4.93 -2.22 -6.36
CA LYS A 76 -4.40 -2.15 -7.73
C LYS A 76 -2.91 -2.46 -7.68
N LYS A 77 -2.45 -3.41 -8.51
CA LYS A 77 -1.01 -3.69 -8.66
C LYS A 77 -0.31 -2.37 -8.94
N ARG A 78 0.65 -1.99 -8.07
CA ARG A 78 1.46 -0.79 -8.30
C ARG A 78 2.19 -0.98 -9.62
N VAL A 79 1.83 -0.19 -10.63
CA VAL A 79 2.57 -0.14 -11.88
C VAL A 79 3.92 0.48 -11.54
N ARG A 80 4.99 -0.32 -11.58
CA ARG A 80 6.35 0.22 -11.52
C ARG A 80 6.57 1.01 -12.80
N THR A 81 6.64 2.33 -12.71
CA THR A 81 7.14 3.15 -13.82
C THR A 81 8.55 2.67 -14.13
N LYS A 82 8.83 2.36 -15.39
CA LYS A 82 10.19 2.03 -15.84
C LYS A 82 11.04 3.27 -15.52
N GLY A 83 12.02 3.12 -14.64
CA GLY A 83 12.78 4.22 -14.03
C GLY A 83 13.76 4.95 -14.97
N LYS A 84 13.44 5.06 -16.26
CA LYS A 84 14.20 5.84 -17.23
C LYS A 84 13.33 7.01 -17.66
N ILE A 85 13.59 8.17 -17.08
CA ILE A 85 13.13 9.44 -17.63
C ILE A 85 14.07 9.69 -18.80
N GLU A 86 13.55 9.70 -20.03
CA GLU A 86 14.31 10.13 -21.19
C GLU A 86 14.44 11.65 -21.12
N VAL A 87 15.66 12.12 -20.84
CA VAL A 87 15.98 13.54 -20.75
C VAL A 87 16.79 13.91 -21.99
N SER A 88 16.44 15.00 -22.67
CA SER A 88 17.21 15.47 -23.83
C SER A 88 18.61 15.90 -23.38
N GLU A 89 19.60 15.71 -24.27
CA GLU A 89 20.97 16.21 -24.03
C GLU A 89 20.97 17.74 -23.82
N PHE A 90 20.05 18.45 -24.48
CA PHE A 90 19.86 19.88 -24.28
C PHE A 90 19.44 20.21 -22.84
N ASP A 91 18.41 19.52 -22.32
CA ASP A 91 17.90 19.73 -20.97
C ASP A 91 18.98 19.43 -19.92
N LEU A 92 19.78 18.39 -20.15
CA LEU A 92 20.95 18.04 -19.32
C LEU A 92 21.97 19.17 -19.27
N GLN A 93 22.26 19.83 -20.40
CA GLN A 93 23.18 20.96 -20.44
C GLN A 93 22.62 22.18 -19.71
N VAL A 94 21.33 22.50 -19.88
CA VAL A 94 20.67 23.62 -19.19
C VAL A 94 20.72 23.41 -17.68
N ILE A 95 20.35 22.21 -17.20
CA ILE A 95 20.40 21.86 -15.77
C ILE A 95 21.83 22.00 -15.22
N ARG A 96 22.83 21.48 -15.93
CA ARG A 96 24.25 21.55 -15.51
C ARG A 96 24.73 23.00 -15.42
N ARG A 97 24.38 23.85 -16.38
CA ARG A 97 24.75 25.27 -16.38
C ARG A 97 24.13 25.99 -15.17
N LYS A 98 22.85 25.76 -14.89
CA LYS A 98 22.17 26.36 -13.74
C LYS A 98 22.74 25.91 -12.41
N ILE A 99 23.07 24.62 -12.27
CA ILE A 99 23.77 24.12 -11.08
C ILE A 99 25.10 24.87 -10.88
N HIS A 100 25.87 25.06 -11.94
CA HIS A 100 27.11 25.81 -11.87
C HIS A 100 26.88 27.28 -11.49
N GLU A 101 25.87 27.93 -12.06
CA GLU A 101 25.50 29.32 -11.72
C GLU A 101 25.14 29.49 -10.23
N PHE A 102 24.49 28.49 -9.63
CA PHE A 102 24.19 28.49 -8.19
C PHE A 102 25.44 28.54 -7.32
N TYR A 103 26.46 27.74 -7.66
CA TYR A 103 27.72 27.73 -6.93
C TYR A 103 28.57 28.97 -7.22
N ALA A 104 28.67 29.37 -8.49
CA ALA A 104 29.56 30.45 -8.94
C ALA A 104 29.05 31.85 -8.55
N PHE A 105 27.77 32.13 -8.76
CA PHE A 105 27.21 33.48 -8.58
C PHE A 105 26.43 33.62 -7.28
N LYS A 106 25.57 32.64 -6.96
CA LYS A 106 24.71 32.72 -5.76
C LYS A 106 25.40 32.25 -4.48
N LYS A 107 26.49 31.46 -4.59
CA LYS A 107 27.18 30.82 -3.45
C LYS A 107 26.23 30.03 -2.54
N GLU A 108 25.19 29.45 -3.12
CA GLU A 108 24.18 28.66 -2.41
C GLU A 108 24.15 27.23 -2.94
N VAL A 109 23.82 26.27 -2.07
CA VAL A 109 23.62 24.88 -2.48
C VAL A 109 22.30 24.79 -3.28
N PRO A 110 22.33 24.32 -4.54
CA PRO A 110 21.15 24.17 -5.35
C PRO A 110 20.28 23.03 -4.80
N THR A 111 19.10 23.37 -4.29
CA THR A 111 18.07 22.40 -3.92
C THR A 111 17.11 22.15 -5.10
N ILE A 112 16.50 20.96 -5.14
CA ILE A 112 15.59 20.55 -6.22
C ILE A 112 14.49 21.60 -6.45
N ASN A 113 13.87 22.11 -5.38
CA ASN A 113 12.81 23.11 -5.48
C ASN A 113 13.29 24.45 -6.08
N LYS A 114 14.50 24.90 -5.71
CA LYS A 114 15.09 26.14 -6.23
C LYS A 114 15.49 26.00 -7.70
N LEU A 115 16.08 24.87 -8.07
CA LEU A 115 16.39 24.55 -9.47
C LEU A 115 15.11 24.49 -10.29
N LEU A 116 14.07 23.81 -9.80
CA LEU A 116 12.79 23.67 -10.49
C LEU A 116 12.10 25.02 -10.75
N GLN A 117 12.18 25.96 -9.79
CA GLN A 117 11.63 27.32 -9.99
C GLN A 117 12.31 28.04 -11.15
N ILE A 118 13.63 27.98 -11.24
CA ILE A 118 14.40 28.67 -12.29
C ILE A 118 14.27 27.95 -13.63
N LEU A 119 14.30 26.62 -13.62
CA LEU A 119 14.21 25.81 -14.84
C LEU A 119 12.82 25.90 -15.49
N ARG A 120 11.75 26.24 -14.75
CA ARG A 120 10.43 26.53 -15.30
C ARG A 120 10.37 27.80 -16.15
N ASP A 121 11.32 28.72 -15.96
CA ASP A 121 11.39 29.96 -16.71
C ASP A 121 12.26 29.83 -17.97
N ASP A 122 13.17 28.83 -18.01
CA ASP A 122 14.13 28.61 -19.09
C ASP A 122 13.76 27.44 -20.04
N ILE A 123 12.80 26.59 -19.66
CA ILE A 123 12.28 25.42 -20.41
C ILE A 123 10.77 25.55 -20.52
#